data_AF-A0A7U9PYW7-F1
#
_entry.id   AF-A0A7U9PYW7-F1
#
_cell.length_a   1.000
_cell.length_b   1.000
_cell.length_c   1.000
_cell.angle_alpha   90.00
_cell.angle_beta   90.00
_cell.angle_gamma   90.00
#
_symmetry.space_group_name_H-M   'P 1'
#
loop_
_entity.id
_entity.type
_entity.pdbx_description
1 polymer ?
#
loop_
_entity_poly.entity_id
_entity_poly.type
_entity_poly.pdbx_seq_one_letter_code
_entity_poly.pdbx_strand_id
1 'polypeptide(L)' 'MKTSAAWLIDRAGFTKGYGDGPARISTKHTLALTNRGEATTEDLLALAREVREGVRAAFGVTLVNEPVTVGVTL' A
#
# COMPACT_ATOMS: atom_id res chain seq x y z
N MET A 1 -2.13 -18.12 -12.54
CA MET A 1 -1.15 -17.11 -13.00
C MET A 1 -0.69 -16.34 -11.78
N LYS A 2 0.63 -16.17 -11.55
CA LYS A 2 1.16 -15.42 -10.39
C LYS A 2 1.74 -14.12 -10.90
N THR A 3 1.14 -12.99 -10.52
CA THR A 3 1.59 -11.65 -10.90
C THR A 3 2.28 -10.97 -9.73
N SER A 4 3.34 -10.21 -9.99
CA SER A 4 4.07 -9.50 -8.95
C SER A 4 3.30 -8.28 -8.46
N ALA A 5 2.80 -8.32 -7.22
CA ALA A 5 2.15 -7.16 -6.60
C ALA A 5 3.09 -5.96 -6.49
N ALA A 6 4.37 -6.19 -6.18
CA ALA A 6 5.38 -5.13 -6.10
C ALA A 6 5.53 -4.37 -7.43
N TRP A 7 5.47 -5.10 -8.55
CA TRP A 7 5.56 -4.54 -9.89
C TRP A 7 4.30 -3.74 -10.24
N LEU A 8 3.12 -4.26 -9.89
CA LEU A 8 1.84 -3.55 -10.11
C LEU A 8 1.78 -2.24 -9.33
N ILE A 9 2.17 -2.26 -8.06
CA ILE A 9 2.19 -1.07 -7.19
C ILE A 9 3.14 0.00 -7.76
N ASP A 10 4.37 -0.39 -8.09
CA ASP A 10 5.36 0.54 -8.66
C ASP A 10 4.89 1.13 -9.99
N ARG A 11 4.32 0.30 -10.88
CA ARG A 11 3.85 0.73 -12.20
C ARG A 11 2.54 1.53 -12.16
N ALA A 12 1.77 1.42 -11.07
CA ALA A 12 0.64 2.30 -10.79
C ALA A 12 1.08 3.68 -10.25
N GLY A 13 2.39 3.91 -10.04
CA GLY A 13 2.94 5.19 -9.58
C GLY A 13 3.28 5.25 -8.09
N PHE A 14 3.02 4.19 -7.34
CA PHE A 14 3.30 4.10 -5.91
C PHE A 14 4.70 3.53 -5.67
N THR A 15 5.72 4.36 -5.91
CA THR A 15 7.12 3.94 -5.83
C THR A 15 7.64 3.90 -4.39
N LYS A 16 8.87 3.43 -4.21
CA LYS A 16 9.54 3.41 -2.89
C LYS A 16 9.57 4.80 -2.28
N GLY A 17 9.14 4.91 -1.02
CA GLY A 17 9.07 6.19 -0.32
C GLY A 17 7.83 7.02 -0.62
N TYR A 18 6.91 6.55 -1.46
CA TYR A 18 5.64 7.21 -1.75
C TYR A 18 4.85 7.54 -0.47
N GLY A 19 4.21 8.71 -0.48
CA GLY A 19 3.49 9.30 0.64
C GLY A 19 4.30 10.42 1.32
N ASP A 20 3.59 11.45 1.77
CA ASP A 20 4.13 12.60 2.51
C ASP A 20 3.66 12.63 3.98
N GLY A 21 2.59 11.88 4.31
CA GLY A 21 2.09 11.69 5.65
C GLY A 21 2.94 10.79 6.58
N PRO A 22 2.43 10.49 7.78
CA PRO A 22 3.13 9.69 8.78
C PRO A 22 3.21 8.20 8.41
N ALA A 23 2.27 7.68 7.59
CA ALA A 23 2.38 6.39 6.92
C ALA A 23 2.93 6.56 5.50
N ARG A 24 3.88 5.72 5.09
CA ARG A 24 4.50 5.77 3.75
C ARG A 24 4.87 4.40 3.23
N ILE A 25 5.05 4.27 1.92
CA ILE A 25 5.74 3.10 1.35
C ILE A 25 7.21 3.13 1.79
N SER A 26 7.75 1.95 2.12
CA SER A 26 9.16 1.79 2.49
C SER A 26 10.06 2.29 1.37
N THR A 27 11.19 2.92 1.74
CA THR A 27 12.22 3.33 0.78
C THR A 27 13.00 2.14 0.22
N LYS A 28 12.83 0.94 0.79
CA LYS A 28 13.53 -0.28 0.37
C LYS A 28 12.67 -1.21 -0.49
N HIS A 29 11.39 -1.37 -0.14
CA HIS A 29 10.47 -2.33 -0.78
C HIS A 29 9.06 -1.75 -0.94
N THR A 30 8.49 -1.84 -2.14
CA THR A 30 7.15 -1.27 -2.46
C THR A 30 5.98 -2.01 -1.80
N LEU A 31 6.19 -3.24 -1.32
CA LEU A 31 5.15 -4.03 -0.63
C LEU A 31 4.97 -3.67 0.85
N ALA A 32 5.86 -2.85 1.42
CA ALA A 32 5.85 -2.56 2.85
C ALA A 32 5.37 -1.13 3.10
N LEU A 33 4.28 -1.01 3.86
CA LEU A 33 3.87 0.25 4.48
C LEU A 33 4.66 0.44 5.78
N THR A 34 5.05 1.67 6.06
CA THR A 34 5.93 2.03 7.17
C THR A 34 5.34 3.19 7.96
N ASN A 35 5.36 3.06 9.29
CA ASN A 35 5.12 4.16 10.21
C ASN A 35 6.41 4.98 10.35
N ARG A 36 6.33 6.30 10.13
CA ARG A 36 7.47 7.24 10.24
C ARG A 36 7.65 7.86 11.63
N GLY A 37 6.87 7.41 12.61
CA GLY A 37 6.95 7.78 14.03
C GLY A 37 5.57 7.86 14.66
N GLU A 38 4.66 8.58 14.01
CA GLU A 38 3.35 8.98 14.56
C GLU A 38 2.16 8.44 13.77
N ALA A 39 2.36 7.49 12.86
CA ALA A 39 1.26 6.95 12.06
C ALA A 39 0.25 6.22 12.94
N THR A 40 -1.01 6.55 12.75
CA THR A 40 -2.14 5.86 13.32
C THR A 40 -2.54 4.66 12.46
N THR A 41 -3.43 3.81 12.98
CA THR A 41 -4.04 2.74 12.19
C THR A 41 -4.77 3.30 10.97
N GLU A 42 -5.46 4.44 11.11
CA GLU A 42 -6.19 5.04 9.98
C GLU A 42 -5.23 5.52 8.88
N ASP A 43 -4.07 6.07 9.24
CA ASP A 43 -3.06 6.48 8.24
C ASP A 43 -2.58 5.30 7.40
N LEU A 44 -2.33 4.15 8.05
CA LEU A 44 -1.92 2.93 7.35
C LEU A 44 -3.05 2.38 6.46
N LEU A 45 -4.30 2.38 6.95
CA LEU A 45 -5.44 1.90 6.19
C LEU A 45 -5.75 2.81 5.00
N ALA A 46 -5.69 4.13 5.18
CA ALA A 46 -5.89 5.11 4.12
C ALA A 46 -4.87 4.90 2.99
N LEU A 47 -3.58 4.77 3.32
CA LEU A 47 -2.53 4.51 2.34
C LEU A 47 -2.71 3.13 1.65
N ALA A 48 -3.08 2.09 2.40
CA ALA A 48 -3.36 0.79 1.83
C ALA A 48 -4.56 0.80 0.86
N ARG A 49 -5.63 1.53 1.18
CA ARG A 49 -6.79 1.72 0.30
C ARG A 49 -6.38 2.47 -0.96
N GLU A 50 -5.64 3.57 -0.82
CA GLU A 50 -5.16 4.37 -1.94
C GLU A 50 -4.36 3.52 -2.94
N VAL A 51 -3.38 2.76 -2.45
CA VAL A 51 -2.56 1.87 -3.28
C VAL A 51 -3.42 0.79 -3.95
N ARG A 52 -4.36 0.16 -3.22
CA ARG A 52 -5.26 -0.87 -3.76
C ARG A 52 -6.14 -0.30 -4.88
N GLU A 53 -6.74 0.86 -4.66
CA GLU A 53 -7.60 1.51 -5.65
C GLU A 53 -6.83 1.99 -6.87
N GLY A 54 -5.64 2.54 -6.69
CA GLY A 54 -4.80 2.96 -7.81
C GLY A 54 -4.33 1.79 -8.68
N VAL A 55 -3.94 0.65 -8.07
CA VAL A 55 -3.62 -0.57 -8.81
C VAL A 55 -4.86 -1.13 -9.54
N ARG A 56 -6.02 -1.11 -8.88
CA ARG A 56 -7.29 -1.53 -9.51
C ARG A 56 -7.64 -0.64 -10.70
N ALA A 57 -7.47 0.68 -10.58
CA ALA A 57 -7.74 1.61 -11.67
C ALA A 57 -6.76 1.44 -12.85
N ALA A 58 -5.47 1.23 -12.58
CA ALA A 58 -4.44 1.10 -13.61
C ALA A 58 -4.47 -0.26 -14.35
N PHE A 59 -4.84 -1.34 -13.65
CA PHE A 59 -4.68 -2.71 -14.18
C PHE A 59 -5.92 -3.59 -14.10
N GLY A 60 -7.01 -3.13 -13.47
CA GLY A 60 -8.18 -3.97 -13.19
C GLY A 60 -7.94 -5.07 -12.16
N VAL A 61 -6.84 -4.99 -11.39
CA VAL A 61 -6.45 -5.99 -10.38
C VAL A 61 -6.71 -5.46 -8.98
N THR A 62 -7.49 -6.19 -8.17
CA THR A 62 -7.68 -5.87 -6.75
C THR A 62 -6.63 -6.57 -5.91
N LEU A 63 -5.79 -5.78 -5.23
CA LEU A 63 -4.82 -6.33 -4.27
C LEU A 63 -5.52 -6.84 -3.02
N VAL A 64 -5.04 -7.96 -2.49
CA VAL A 64 -5.48 -8.55 -1.22
C VAL A 64 -4.44 -8.25 -0.16
N ASN A 65 -4.87 -7.77 1.00
CA ASN A 65 -4.00 -7.50 2.13
C ASN A 65 -3.45 -8.80 2.70
N GLU A 66 -2.14 -8.91 2.83
CA GLU A 66 -1.48 -10.05 3.48
C GLU A 66 -1.51 -9.97 5.02
N PRO A 67 -1.29 -8.79 5.64
CA PRO A 67 -1.41 -8.65 7.08
C PRO A 67 -2.82 -8.96 7.60
N VAL A 68 -2.88 -9.61 8.76
CA VAL A 68 -4.13 -9.76 9.51
C VAL A 68 -4.44 -8.44 10.20
N THR A 69 -5.63 -7.90 9.93
CA THR A 69 -6.15 -6.72 10.62
C THR A 69 -6.97 -7.16 11.83
N VAL A 70 -6.76 -6.52 12.98
CA VAL A 70 -7.48 -6.82 14.23
C VAL A 70 -8.30 -5.61 14.63
N GLY A 71 -9.62 -5.77 14.71
CA GLY A 71 -10.55 -4.70 15.09
C GLY A 71 -10.80 -3.63 14.02
N VAL A 72 -10.23 -3.79 12.81
CA VAL A 72 -10.39 -2.87 11.67
C VAL A 72 -10.45 -3.66 10.35
N THR A 73 -10.88 -3.02 9.27
CA THR A 73 -10.97 -3.62 7.92
C THR A 73 -10.45 -2.66 6.84
N LEU A 74 -10.03 -3.24 5.71
CA LEU A 74 -9.48 -2.52 4.56
C LEU A 74 -10.47 -2.35 3.40
#